data_AF-A0A2M7K1A1-F1
#
_entry.id   AF-A0A2M7K1A1-F1
#
_cell.length_a   1.000
_cell.length_b   1.000
_cell.length_c   1.000
_cell.angle_alpha   90.00
_cell.angle_beta   90.00
_cell.angle_gamma   90.00
#
_symmetry.space_group_name_H-M   'P 1'
#
loop_
_entity.id
_entity.type
_entity.pdbx_description
1 polymer ?
#
loop_
_entity_poly.entity_id
_entity_poly.type
_entity_poly.pdbx_seq_one_letter_code
_entity_poly.pdbx_strand_id
1 'polypeptide(L)'
;MYCKTGYCVSQKCTEGKAGDACVASKDCNSGLFCPKSTCSTPPDYTKYFSKVVISKIKPGSGPGPNNPETVINTFTTADAIEMDFYGLKSTTVGEYYYKIVNSTSGEIIRSSKNEEPLSFNGQDRGNGTALDNVAPGQYDLNIYFKDELVYSTQITVTE
;
A
#
# COMPACT_ATOMS: atom_id res chain seq x y z
N MET A 1 19.21 -4.72 -15.52
CA MET A 1 17.88 -4.12 -15.74
C MET A 1 17.36 -4.67 -17.07
N TYR A 2 16.22 -5.35 -17.08
CA TYR A 2 15.71 -6.04 -18.28
C TYR A 2 14.37 -5.42 -18.68
N CYS A 3 14.37 -4.62 -19.74
CA CYS A 3 13.16 -4.18 -20.42
C CYS A 3 12.72 -5.30 -21.37
N LYS A 4 11.43 -5.66 -21.46
CA LYS A 4 11.00 -6.79 -22.31
C LYS A 4 11.38 -6.64 -23.79
N THR A 5 11.52 -5.41 -24.28
CA THR A 5 12.05 -5.07 -25.62
C THR A 5 13.49 -4.58 -25.63
N GLY A 6 14.19 -4.65 -24.49
CA GLY A 6 15.59 -4.21 -24.37
C GLY A 6 15.78 -2.69 -24.36
N TYR A 7 14.71 -1.90 -24.42
CA TYR A 7 14.78 -0.44 -24.46
C TYR A 7 14.40 0.21 -23.14
N CYS A 8 15.38 0.86 -22.50
CA CYS A 8 15.23 1.50 -21.20
C CYS A 8 15.67 2.98 -21.29
N VAL A 9 14.85 3.90 -20.78
CA VAL A 9 15.18 5.33 -20.70
C VAL A 9 15.20 5.73 -19.23
N SER A 10 16.32 6.29 -18.74
CA SER A 10 16.46 6.73 -17.34
C SER A 10 16.04 5.67 -16.32
N GLN A 11 16.48 4.42 -16.53
CA GLN A 11 16.13 3.27 -15.69
C GLN A 11 14.64 2.87 -15.71
N LYS A 12 13.93 3.12 -16.82
CA LYS A 12 12.50 2.80 -16.97
C LYS A 12 12.24 2.09 -18.28
N CYS A 13 11.46 1.01 -18.25
CA CYS A 13 10.97 0.38 -19.47
C CYS A 13 9.88 1.25 -20.08
N THR A 14 9.91 1.46 -21.40
CA THR A 14 8.91 2.30 -22.07
C THR A 14 7.53 1.65 -22.18
N GLU A 15 7.44 0.34 -22.00
CA GLU A 15 6.18 -0.41 -22.12
C GLU A 15 5.44 -0.63 -20.81
N GLY A 16 6.14 -0.57 -19.67
CA GLY A 16 5.53 -0.73 -18.35
C GLY A 16 4.78 -2.05 -18.13
N LYS A 17 5.14 -3.15 -18.82
CA LYS A 17 4.45 -4.44 -18.69
C LYS A 17 4.85 -5.17 -17.41
N ALA A 18 4.07 -6.15 -16.98
CA ALA A 18 4.46 -6.99 -15.85
C ALA A 18 5.84 -7.63 -16.10
N GLY A 19 6.74 -7.51 -15.11
CA GLY A 19 8.14 -7.93 -15.20
C GLY A 19 9.11 -6.86 -15.70
N ASP A 20 8.63 -5.74 -16.24
CA ASP A 20 9.46 -4.62 -16.65
C ASP A 20 10.02 -3.88 -15.43
N ALA A 21 11.26 -3.43 -15.52
CA ALA A 21 11.85 -2.58 -14.50
C ALA A 21 11.19 -1.18 -14.44
N CYS A 22 10.98 -0.67 -13.23
CA CYS A 22 10.31 0.60 -12.98
C CYS A 22 10.93 1.34 -11.81
N VAL A 23 10.68 2.65 -11.72
CA VAL A 23 11.01 3.47 -10.55
C VAL A 23 9.76 3.75 -9.72
N ALA A 24 8.64 4.02 -10.38
CA ALA A 24 7.37 4.31 -9.74
C ALA A 24 6.21 3.67 -10.52
N SER A 25 5.04 3.56 -9.90
CA SER A 25 3.87 2.92 -10.53
C SER A 25 3.39 3.62 -11.80
N LYS A 26 3.66 4.93 -11.97
CA LYS A 26 3.43 5.63 -13.25
C LYS A 26 4.24 5.10 -14.44
N ASP A 27 5.32 4.37 -14.18
CA ASP A 27 6.16 3.76 -15.22
C ASP A 27 5.58 2.42 -15.69
N CYS A 28 4.52 1.95 -15.04
CA CYS A 28 3.84 0.70 -15.33
C CYS A 28 2.50 0.95 -16.06
N ASN A 29 2.03 -0.06 -16.79
CA ASN A 29 0.70 -0.06 -17.38
C ASN A 29 -0.37 0.00 -16.29
N SER A 30 -1.54 0.55 -16.66
CA SER A 30 -2.69 0.64 -15.76
C SER A 30 -2.99 -0.69 -15.07
N GLY A 31 -3.19 -0.63 -13.75
CA GLY A 31 -3.42 -1.80 -12.89
C GLY A 31 -2.16 -2.52 -12.40
N LEU A 32 -0.96 -2.07 -12.77
CA LEU A 32 0.32 -2.58 -12.23
C LEU A 32 0.96 -1.56 -11.27
N PHE A 33 1.81 -2.09 -10.38
CA PHE A 33 2.49 -1.34 -9.33
C PHE A 33 4.01 -1.55 -9.40
N CYS A 34 4.79 -0.66 -8.78
CA CYS A 34 6.25 -0.75 -8.73
C CYS A 34 6.85 -1.01 -7.33
N PRO A 35 6.49 -2.08 -6.60
CA PRO A 35 6.87 -2.25 -5.20
C PRO A 35 8.32 -2.69 -4.97
N LYS A 36 8.98 -3.28 -5.97
CA LYS A 36 10.36 -3.81 -5.91
C LYS A 36 11.15 -3.47 -7.18
N SER A 37 10.95 -2.26 -7.71
CA SER A 37 11.57 -1.79 -8.96
C SER A 37 11.24 -2.64 -10.20
N THR A 38 10.14 -3.38 -10.13
CA THR A 38 9.60 -4.19 -11.22
C THR A 38 8.08 -4.03 -11.22
N CYS A 39 7.50 -3.78 -12.40
CA CYS A 39 6.07 -3.70 -12.60
C CYS A 39 5.44 -5.06 -12.28
N SER A 40 4.53 -5.10 -11.32
CA SER A 40 3.87 -6.32 -10.87
C SER A 40 2.38 -6.11 -10.72
N THR A 41 1.61 -7.19 -10.86
CA THR A 41 0.19 -7.19 -10.47
C THR A 41 0.07 -7.01 -8.96
N PRO A 42 -1.09 -6.54 -8.46
CA PRO A 42 -1.40 -6.59 -7.04
C PRO A 42 -1.21 -8.01 -6.49
N PRO A 43 -0.70 -8.15 -5.25
CA PRO A 43 -0.61 -9.44 -4.60
C PRO A 43 -2.00 -10.01 -4.30
N ASP A 44 -2.09 -11.34 -4.31
CA ASP A 44 -3.28 -12.04 -3.83
C ASP A 44 -3.24 -12.14 -2.30
N TYR A 45 -3.94 -11.22 -1.67
CA TYR A 45 -4.02 -11.13 -0.22
C TYR A 45 -4.92 -12.18 0.44
N THR A 46 -5.75 -12.87 -0.35
CA THR A 46 -6.75 -13.84 0.14
C THR A 46 -6.09 -15.07 0.79
N LYS A 47 -4.79 -15.25 0.57
CA LYS A 47 -3.96 -16.21 1.30
C LYS A 47 -3.91 -15.91 2.79
N TYR A 48 -4.02 -14.65 3.23
CA TYR A 48 -3.78 -14.22 4.61
C TYR A 48 -5.03 -13.71 5.35
N PHE A 49 -5.91 -13.00 4.65
CA PHE A 49 -7.16 -12.42 5.17
C PHE A 49 -8.21 -12.35 4.07
N SER A 50 -9.50 -12.28 4.41
CA SER A 50 -10.59 -12.31 3.41
C SER A 50 -10.87 -10.94 2.79
N LYS A 51 -10.54 -9.86 3.51
CA LYS A 51 -10.82 -8.48 3.07
C LYS A 51 -9.88 -7.49 3.73
N VAL A 52 -9.51 -6.46 2.98
CA VAL A 52 -8.85 -5.25 3.48
C VAL A 52 -9.75 -4.07 3.19
N VAL A 53 -10.00 -3.25 4.20
CA VAL A 53 -10.71 -1.98 4.06
C VAL A 53 -9.75 -0.85 4.33
N ILE A 54 -9.68 0.09 3.38
CA ILE A 54 -8.98 1.35 3.53
C ILE A 54 -10.02 2.44 3.69
N SER A 55 -9.99 3.11 4.84
CA SER A 55 -10.98 4.09 5.27
C SER A 55 -10.31 5.28 5.95
N LYS A 56 -11.10 6.29 6.33
CA LYS A 56 -10.68 7.40 7.19
C LYS A 56 -10.86 6.98 8.64
N ILE A 57 -9.92 7.35 9.51
CA ILE A 57 -10.17 7.26 10.96
C ILE A 57 -11.37 8.13 11.30
N LYS A 58 -12.40 7.53 11.91
CA LYS A 58 -13.60 8.24 12.30
C LYS A 58 -13.27 9.27 13.40
N PRO A 59 -13.77 10.52 13.32
CA PRO A 59 -13.58 11.51 14.38
C PRO A 59 -14.06 10.98 15.74
N GLY A 60 -13.19 11.04 16.75
CA GLY A 60 -13.47 10.56 18.11
C GLY A 60 -13.37 9.04 18.31
N SER A 61 -13.05 8.27 17.27
CA SER A 61 -12.72 6.84 17.36
C SER A 61 -11.21 6.61 17.31
N GLY A 62 -10.73 5.56 17.98
CA GLY A 62 -9.43 4.97 17.67
C GLY A 62 -9.47 4.13 16.39
N PRO A 63 -8.31 3.73 15.84
CA PRO A 63 -8.24 2.77 14.74
C PRO A 63 -8.75 1.39 15.19
N GLY A 64 -9.47 0.68 14.33
CA GLY A 64 -9.90 -0.69 14.55
C GLY A 64 -11.07 -1.14 13.68
N PRO A 65 -11.25 -2.47 13.55
CA PRO A 65 -12.15 -3.10 12.58
C PRO A 65 -13.65 -2.88 12.85
N ASN A 66 -13.98 -2.15 13.92
CA ASN A 66 -15.35 -1.79 14.28
C ASN A 66 -15.78 -0.45 13.66
N ASN A 67 -14.91 0.25 12.94
CA ASN A 67 -15.27 1.47 12.23
C ASN A 67 -16.14 1.15 10.99
N PRO A 68 -17.08 2.04 10.59
CA PRO A 68 -17.96 1.78 9.46
C PRO A 68 -17.18 1.62 8.16
N GLU A 69 -17.48 0.55 7.41
CA GLU A 69 -16.81 0.20 6.17
C GLU A 69 -17.14 1.16 5.02
N THR A 70 -16.57 2.37 5.05
CA THR A 70 -16.59 3.25 3.87
C THR A 70 -15.24 3.13 3.19
N VAL A 71 -15.16 2.27 2.18
CA VAL A 71 -13.97 2.19 1.34
C VAL A 71 -13.80 3.54 0.64
N ILE A 72 -12.69 4.20 0.92
CA ILE A 72 -12.32 5.44 0.27
C ILE A 72 -10.87 5.39 -0.18
N ASN A 73 -10.63 6.00 -1.33
CA ASN A 73 -9.31 6.15 -1.92
C ASN A 73 -8.90 7.61 -2.02
N THR A 74 -9.66 8.53 -1.42
CA THR A 74 -9.38 9.97 -1.43
C THR A 74 -9.37 10.51 -0.01
N PHE A 75 -8.26 11.16 0.34
CA PHE A 75 -7.95 11.70 1.66
C PHE A 75 -7.49 13.14 1.51
N THR A 76 -7.66 13.97 2.53
CA THR A 76 -7.05 15.29 2.66
C THR A 76 -5.76 15.18 3.48
N THR A 77 -4.96 16.24 3.50
CA THR A 77 -3.75 16.30 4.35
C THR A 77 -4.03 16.27 5.86
N ALA A 78 -5.27 16.55 6.25
CA ALA A 78 -5.73 16.50 7.65
C ALA A 78 -6.34 15.15 8.05
N ASP A 79 -6.59 14.25 7.09
CA ASP A 79 -7.14 12.94 7.37
C ASP A 79 -6.06 11.98 7.94
N ALA A 80 -6.54 10.87 8.49
CA ALA A 80 -5.72 9.71 8.78
C ALA A 80 -6.31 8.50 8.07
N ILE A 81 -5.44 7.63 7.58
CA ILE A 81 -5.80 6.37 6.94
C ILE A 81 -6.00 5.32 8.02
N GLU A 82 -7.09 4.59 7.91
CA GLU A 82 -7.35 3.36 8.63
C GLU A 82 -7.19 2.17 7.66
N MET A 83 -6.54 1.12 8.16
CA MET A 83 -6.30 -0.15 7.49
C MET A 83 -6.92 -1.25 8.36
N ASP A 84 -8.08 -1.76 7.94
CA ASP A 84 -8.75 -2.86 8.61
C ASP A 84 -8.61 -4.16 7.82
N PHE A 85 -8.26 -5.22 8.53
CA PHE A 85 -8.07 -6.55 7.99
C PHE A 85 -9.09 -7.50 8.61
N TYR A 86 -9.94 -8.08 7.77
CA TYR A 86 -11.02 -8.97 8.17
C TYR A 86 -10.80 -10.40 7.68
N GLY A 87 -11.38 -11.35 8.41
CA GLY A 87 -11.21 -12.77 8.16
C GLY A 87 -9.74 -13.18 8.19
N LEU A 88 -8.97 -12.60 9.12
CA LEU A 88 -7.57 -12.97 9.28
C LEU A 88 -7.48 -14.46 9.61
N LYS A 89 -6.72 -15.22 8.81
CA LYS A 89 -6.57 -16.65 9.08
C LYS A 89 -5.78 -16.84 10.37
N SER A 90 -6.15 -17.84 11.15
CA SER A 90 -5.47 -18.17 12.42
C SER A 90 -3.96 -18.47 12.25
N THR A 91 -3.53 -18.82 11.05
CA THR A 91 -2.12 -19.06 10.68
C THR A 91 -1.36 -17.79 10.28
N THR A 92 -2.06 -16.67 10.07
CA THR A 92 -1.48 -15.36 9.78
C THR A 92 -1.04 -14.73 11.09
N VAL A 93 0.11 -15.19 11.59
CA VAL A 93 0.76 -14.68 12.81
C VAL A 93 2.17 -14.20 12.48
N GLY A 94 2.52 -13.01 12.96
CA GLY A 94 3.85 -12.42 12.80
C GLY A 94 3.81 -10.93 12.46
N GLU A 95 4.98 -10.35 12.25
CA GLU A 95 5.11 -8.92 11.97
C GLU A 95 4.63 -8.55 10.57
N TYR A 96 3.99 -7.40 10.48
CA TYR A 96 3.65 -6.73 9.23
C TYR A 96 4.05 -5.25 9.31
N TYR A 97 4.15 -4.60 8.17
CA TYR A 97 4.37 -3.15 8.11
C TYR A 97 3.71 -2.58 6.86
N TYR A 98 3.52 -1.26 6.81
CA TYR A 98 3.07 -0.56 5.62
C TYR A 98 4.12 0.44 5.13
N LYS A 99 3.97 0.82 3.87
CA LYS A 99 4.68 1.93 3.23
C LYS A 99 3.68 2.76 2.43
N ILE A 100 3.83 4.07 2.49
CA ILE A 100 3.16 5.00 1.58
C ILE A 100 4.24 5.51 0.63
N VAL A 101 4.06 5.26 -0.66
CA VAL A 101 5.05 5.54 -1.71
C VAL A 101 4.44 6.48 -2.72
N ASN A 102 5.13 7.56 -3.07
CA ASN A 102 4.67 8.48 -4.12
C ASN A 102 4.62 7.73 -5.46
N SER A 103 3.43 7.57 -6.06
CA SER A 103 3.24 6.77 -7.27
C SER A 103 3.92 7.38 -8.51
N THR A 104 4.40 8.62 -8.41
CA THR A 104 5.07 9.37 -9.47
C THR A 104 6.60 9.34 -9.34
N SER A 105 7.15 9.53 -8.14
CA SER A 105 8.60 9.58 -7.90
C SER A 105 9.18 8.26 -7.41
N GLY A 106 8.37 7.38 -6.80
CA GLY A 106 8.83 6.16 -6.13
C GLY A 106 9.39 6.41 -4.72
N GLU A 107 9.33 7.66 -4.25
CA GLU A 107 9.80 8.05 -2.92
C GLU A 107 8.91 7.46 -1.82
N ILE A 108 9.52 6.85 -0.80
CA ILE A 108 8.81 6.39 0.39
C ILE A 108 8.60 7.61 1.28
N ILE A 109 7.35 8.07 1.39
CA ILE A 109 7.02 9.22 2.25
C ILE A 109 6.70 8.82 3.69
N ARG A 110 6.32 7.55 3.91
CA ARG A 110 6.05 7.01 5.24
C ARG A 110 6.29 5.50 5.27
N SER A 111 6.80 4.98 6.39
CA SER A 111 6.85 3.54 6.63
C SER A 111 6.72 3.22 8.11
N SER A 112 5.86 2.27 8.49
CA SER A 112 5.86 1.78 9.87
C SER A 112 7.03 0.85 10.19
N LYS A 113 7.80 0.42 9.18
CA LYS A 113 8.90 -0.52 9.39
C LYS A 113 9.97 0.12 10.28
N ASN A 114 10.23 -0.51 11.43
CA ASN A 114 11.14 -0.03 12.49
C ASN A 114 10.66 1.21 13.26
N GLU A 115 9.50 1.78 12.94
CA GLU A 115 8.91 2.92 13.65
C GLU A 115 7.82 2.46 14.62
N GLU A 116 6.95 1.55 14.15
CA GLU A 116 5.83 1.04 14.92
C GLU A 116 5.76 -0.50 14.75
N PRO A 117 6.00 -1.27 15.82
CA PRO A 117 5.91 -2.73 15.74
C PRO A 117 4.46 -3.15 15.57
N LEU A 118 4.09 -3.52 14.34
CA LEU A 118 2.77 -4.04 13.99
C LEU A 118 2.82 -5.55 13.81
N SER A 119 1.77 -6.25 14.24
CA SER A 119 1.72 -7.72 14.18
C SER A 119 0.32 -8.25 13.86
N PHE A 120 0.25 -9.37 13.18
CA PHE A 120 -0.95 -10.17 13.11
C PHE A 120 -0.92 -11.26 14.17
N ASN A 121 -2.06 -11.54 14.78
CA ASN A 121 -2.25 -12.56 15.81
C ASN A 121 -3.31 -13.61 15.39
N GLY A 122 -3.63 -13.70 14.10
CA GLY A 122 -4.66 -14.59 13.58
C GLY A 122 -6.10 -14.18 13.88
N GLN A 123 -6.32 -12.92 14.26
CA GLN A 123 -7.64 -12.32 14.47
C GLN A 123 -7.75 -11.01 13.69
N ASP A 124 -8.98 -10.59 13.40
CA ASP A 124 -9.27 -9.32 12.74
C ASP A 124 -8.61 -8.17 13.48
N ARG A 125 -8.02 -7.24 12.72
CA ARG A 125 -7.20 -6.18 13.27
C ARG A 125 -7.32 -4.92 12.42
N GLY A 126 -7.13 -3.78 13.06
CA GLY A 126 -7.02 -2.49 12.40
C GLY A 126 -5.77 -1.75 12.86
N ASN A 127 -5.25 -0.88 12.02
CA ASN A 127 -4.23 0.10 12.38
C ASN A 127 -4.46 1.41 11.63
N GLY A 128 -3.90 2.50 12.16
CA GLY A 128 -4.08 3.83 11.60
C GLY A 128 -2.75 4.51 11.29
N THR A 129 -2.76 5.49 10.39
CA THR A 129 -1.62 6.37 10.15
C THR A 129 -2.07 7.75 9.71
N ALA A 130 -1.45 8.80 10.25
CA ALA A 130 -1.77 10.17 9.88
C ALA A 130 -1.14 10.53 8.52
N LEU A 131 -1.77 11.45 7.80
CA LEU A 131 -1.25 12.05 6.57
C LEU A 131 -0.67 13.45 6.79
N ASP A 132 -0.30 13.75 8.04
CA ASP A 132 0.37 15.01 8.37
C ASP A 132 1.66 15.15 7.56
N ASN A 133 1.89 16.34 7.02
CA ASN A 133 3.04 16.68 6.18
C ASN A 133 3.16 15.90 4.86
N VAL A 134 2.11 15.16 4.45
CA VAL A 134 2.04 14.54 3.13
C VAL A 134 1.54 15.56 2.11
N ALA A 135 2.31 15.79 1.04
CA ALA A 135 1.88 16.68 -0.03
C ALA A 135 0.69 16.09 -0.81
N PRO A 136 -0.20 16.92 -1.40
CA PRO A 136 -1.21 16.43 -2.33
C PRO A 136 -0.59 15.64 -3.50
N GLY A 137 -1.22 14.54 -3.90
CA GLY A 137 -0.71 13.66 -4.95
C GLY A 137 -1.32 12.25 -4.93
N GLN A 138 -0.79 11.39 -5.81
CA GLN A 138 -1.14 9.97 -5.84
C GLN A 138 -0.06 9.13 -5.17
N TYR A 139 -0.50 8.17 -4.35
CA TYR A 139 0.36 7.32 -3.56
C TYR A 139 -0.08 5.87 -3.60
N ASP A 140 0.90 4.97 -3.50
CA ASP A 140 0.68 3.54 -3.31
C ASP A 140 0.76 3.24 -1.81
N LEU A 141 -0.34 2.72 -1.25
CA LEU A 141 -0.38 2.14 0.09
C LEU A 141 -0.04 0.65 -0.03
N ASN A 142 1.18 0.30 0.38
CA ASN A 142 1.74 -1.03 0.30
C ASN A 142 1.80 -1.67 1.69
N ILE A 143 1.22 -2.86 1.85
CA ILE A 143 1.24 -3.62 3.11
C ILE A 143 2.07 -4.88 2.90
N TYR A 144 2.99 -5.12 3.82
CA TYR A 144 3.93 -6.22 3.77
C TYR A 144 3.78 -7.10 5.01
N PHE A 145 3.78 -8.41 4.82
CA PHE A 145 3.79 -9.41 5.90
C PHE A 145 4.93 -10.39 5.62
N LYS A 146 5.81 -10.62 6.61
CA LYS A 146 7.04 -11.42 6.42
C LYS A 146 7.89 -10.95 5.22
N ASP A 147 8.02 -9.63 5.05
CA ASP A 147 8.72 -8.96 3.93
C ASP A 147 8.18 -9.27 2.51
N GLU A 148 7.04 -9.96 2.43
CA GLU A 148 6.27 -10.16 1.21
C GLU A 148 5.24 -9.03 1.09
N LEU A 149 5.11 -8.41 -0.09
CA LEU A 149 4.01 -7.48 -0.35
C LEU A 149 2.73 -8.31 -0.41
N VAL A 150 1.80 -8.06 0.51
CA VAL A 150 0.55 -8.82 0.61
C VAL A 150 -0.65 -8.02 0.19
N TYR A 151 -0.61 -6.69 0.20
CA TYR A 151 -1.68 -5.84 -0.32
C TYR A 151 -1.09 -4.54 -0.91
N SER A 152 -1.69 -4.04 -1.98
CA SER A 152 -1.34 -2.76 -2.59
C SER A 152 -2.58 -2.10 -3.15
N THR A 153 -2.77 -0.82 -2.86
CA THR A 153 -3.81 0.01 -3.47
C THR A 153 -3.32 1.42 -3.70
N GLN A 154 -3.93 2.12 -4.66
CA GLN A 154 -3.66 3.53 -4.88
C GLN A 154 -4.61 4.38 -4.04
N ILE A 155 -4.06 5.42 -3.43
CA ILE A 155 -4.81 6.47 -2.74
C ILE A 155 -4.45 7.83 -3.36
N THR A 156 -5.39 8.77 -3.26
CA THR A 156 -5.23 10.17 -3.63
C THR A 156 -5.25 11.01 -2.36
N VAL A 157 -4.25 11.86 -2.19
CA VAL A 157 -4.22 12.89 -1.15
C VAL A 157 -4.48 14.23 -1.81
N THR A 158 -5.48 14.96 -1.33
CA THR A 158 -5.80 16.34 -1.69
C THR A 158 -5.40 17.27 -0.57
N GLU A 159 -5.53 18.58 -0.78
CA GLU A 159 -5.45 19.57 0.30
C GLU A 159 -6.41 19.22 1.44
#